data_AF-A0A4Q0PCN4-F1
#
_entry.id   AF-A0A4Q0PCN4-F1
#
_cell.length_a   1.000
_cell.length_b   1.000
_cell.length_c   1.000
_cell.angle_alpha   90.00
_cell.angle_beta   90.00
_cell.angle_gamma   90.00
#
_symmetry.space_group_name_H-M   'P 1'
#
loop_
_entity.id
_entity.type
_entity.pdbx_description
1 polymer ?
#
loop_
_entity_poly.entity_id
_entity_poly.type
_entity_poly.pdbx_seq_one_letter_code
_entity_poly.pdbx_strand_id
1 'polypeptide(L)'
;MNISYHLDDPIIRNSINKLNEELQLAMICEDTEIPADVVRFNSKVTIDSDTGTQEFFIVPPAKNDLLRKRISVMSSLGAALIGCSEGDRIEGDFNNGFEKICIKKVLQYDDAIDSGVLY
;
A
#
# COMPACT_ATOMS: atom_id res chain seq x y z
N MET A 1 -17.85 4.81 7.48
CA MET A 1 -17.53 5.32 8.83
C MET A 1 -17.43 6.83 8.74
N ASN A 2 -18.19 7.56 9.56
CA ASN A 2 -18.25 9.01 9.53
C ASN A 2 -17.10 9.56 10.39
N ILE A 3 -16.12 10.26 9.81
CA ILE A 3 -14.86 10.61 10.49
C ILE A 3 -15.06 11.72 11.55
N SER A 4 -16.28 12.27 11.64
CA SER A 4 -16.64 13.43 12.46
C SER A 4 -16.44 13.26 13.97
N TYR A 5 -16.40 12.04 14.51
CA TYR A 5 -16.35 11.82 15.97
C TYR A 5 -14.92 11.68 16.55
N HIS A 6 -13.87 11.81 15.72
CA HIS A 6 -12.47 11.66 16.15
C HIS A 6 -11.60 12.90 15.88
N LEU A 7 -12.19 14.02 15.47
CA LEU A 7 -11.46 15.26 15.17
C LEU A 7 -11.01 16.05 16.43
N ASP A 8 -11.53 15.70 17.60
CA ASP A 8 -11.17 16.33 18.88
C ASP A 8 -9.89 15.73 19.49
N ASP A 9 -9.41 14.60 18.98
CA ASP A 9 -8.14 14.02 19.41
C ASP A 9 -6.97 14.83 18.80
N PRO A 10 -6.12 15.46 19.64
CA PRO A 10 -5.00 16.28 19.15
C PRO A 10 -4.00 15.48 18.31
N ILE A 11 -3.85 14.17 18.56
CA ILE A 11 -2.99 13.28 17.79
C ILE A 11 -3.56 13.09 16.39
N ILE A 12 -4.87 12.82 16.28
CA ILE A 12 -5.53 12.63 14.98
C ILE A 12 -5.50 13.92 14.18
N ARG A 13 -5.78 15.06 14.81
CA ARG A 13 -5.70 16.37 14.17
C ARG A 13 -4.30 16.67 13.63
N ASN A 14 -3.26 16.38 14.40
CA ASN A 14 -1.89 16.60 13.97
C ASN A 14 -1.50 15.70 12.79
N SER A 15 -1.88 14.42 12.82
CA SER A 15 -1.66 13.48 11.72
C SER A 15 -2.37 13.91 10.43
N ILE A 16 -3.60 14.42 10.52
CA ILE A 16 -4.35 14.95 9.38
C ILE A 16 -3.66 16.20 8.81
N ASN A 17 -3.24 17.13 9.66
CA ASN A 17 -2.54 18.33 9.20
C ASN A 17 -1.23 17.98 8.51
N LYS A 18 -0.45 17.07 9.10
CA LYS A 18 0.81 16.61 8.51
C LYS A 18 0.59 15.93 7.16
N LEU A 19 -0.40 15.05 7.05
CA LEU A 19 -0.75 14.42 5.77
C LEU A 19 -1.16 15.47 4.73
N ASN A 20 -1.97 16.45 5.11
CA ASN A 20 -2.37 17.53 4.20
C ASN A 20 -1.16 18.35 3.73
N GLU A 21 -0.22 18.68 4.61
CA GLU A 21 1.03 19.36 4.23
C GLU A 21 1.84 18.54 3.21
N GLU A 22 2.02 17.24 3.45
CA GLU A 22 2.73 16.36 2.52
C GLU A 22 2.00 16.24 1.17
N LEU A 23 0.65 16.16 1.16
CA LEU A 23 -0.14 16.12 -0.07
C LEU A 23 -0.07 17.43 -0.87
N GLN A 24 0.08 18.58 -0.22
CA GLN A 24 0.26 19.87 -0.93
C GLN A 24 1.64 19.97 -1.61
N LEU A 25 2.65 19.26 -1.08
CA LEU A 25 4.00 19.21 -1.63
C LEU A 25 4.22 18.04 -2.61
N ALA A 26 3.30 17.08 -2.63
CA ALA A 26 3.40 15.90 -3.47
C ALA A 26 3.36 16.28 -4.97
N MET A 27 4.32 15.75 -5.72
CA MET A 27 4.34 15.90 -7.17
C MET A 27 3.39 14.87 -7.79
N ILE A 28 2.41 15.34 -8.57
CA ILE A 28 1.61 14.47 -9.43
C ILE A 28 2.49 14.07 -10.60
N CYS A 29 2.77 12.78 -10.71
CA CYS A 29 3.56 12.20 -11.78
C CYS A 29 2.70 11.20 -12.56
N GLU A 30 3.01 11.04 -13.84
CA GLU A 30 2.41 10.02 -14.67
C GLU A 30 2.86 8.63 -14.20
N ASP A 31 2.02 7.62 -14.38
CA ASP A 31 2.35 6.26 -13.95
C ASP A 31 3.62 5.70 -14.62
N THR A 32 4.02 6.26 -15.76
CA THR A 32 5.27 5.92 -16.47
C THR A 32 6.53 6.50 -15.84
N GLU A 33 6.38 7.50 -14.96
CA GLU A 33 7.51 8.16 -14.29
C GLU A 33 7.94 7.42 -13.01
N ILE A 34 7.07 6.56 -12.47
CA ILE A 34 7.41 5.64 -11.38
C ILE A 34 7.98 4.35 -11.99
N PRO A 35 9.17 3.89 -11.57
CA PRO A 35 9.74 2.64 -12.05
C PRO A 35 8.79 1.45 -11.89
N ALA A 36 8.70 0.60 -12.92
CA ALA A 36 7.72 -0.50 -12.96
C ALA A 36 7.96 -1.58 -11.89
N ASP A 37 9.17 -1.64 -11.34
CA ASP A 37 9.58 -2.54 -10.26
C ASP A 37 9.26 -2.00 -8.86
N VAL A 38 8.78 -0.77 -8.72
CA VAL A 38 8.40 -0.16 -7.45
C VAL A 38 6.98 -0.51 -7.06
N VAL A 39 6.78 -0.94 -5.81
CA VAL A 39 5.47 -1.20 -5.24
C VAL A 39 4.70 0.12 -5.06
N ARG A 40 3.58 0.24 -5.77
CA ARG A 40 2.62 1.35 -5.69
C ARG A 40 1.21 0.82 -5.47
N PHE A 41 0.22 1.70 -5.51
CA PHE A 41 -1.17 1.26 -5.46
C PHE A 41 -1.49 0.31 -6.62
N ASN A 42 -2.22 -0.75 -6.29
CA ASN A 42 -2.66 -1.83 -7.17
C ASN A 42 -1.53 -2.66 -7.81
N SER A 43 -0.29 -2.47 -7.37
CA SER A 43 0.78 -3.41 -7.70
C SER A 43 0.47 -4.79 -7.14
N LYS A 44 0.70 -5.81 -7.96
CA LYS A 44 0.76 -7.20 -7.54
C LYS A 44 2.19 -7.53 -7.13
N VAL A 45 2.37 -7.91 -5.88
CA VAL A 45 3.69 -8.13 -5.28
C VAL A 45 3.83 -9.61 -4.96
N THR A 46 4.97 -10.19 -5.34
CA THR A 46 5.42 -11.50 -4.89
C THR A 46 6.54 -11.31 -3.89
N ILE A 47 6.39 -11.89 -2.70
CA ILE A 47 7.41 -11.86 -1.66
C ILE A 47 7.84 -13.28 -1.30
N ASP A 48 9.10 -13.42 -0.91
CA ASP A 48 9.62 -14.61 -0.22
C ASP A 48 9.87 -14.24 1.24
N SER A 49 9.45 -15.13 2.14
CA SER A 49 9.75 -15.05 3.56
C SER A 49 9.96 -16.43 4.18
N ASP A 50 10.21 -16.49 5.49
CA ASP A 50 10.41 -17.75 6.22
C ASP A 50 9.17 -18.66 6.17
N THR A 51 7.98 -18.08 5.95
CA THR A 51 6.72 -18.83 5.81
C THR A 51 6.44 -19.29 4.38
N GLY A 52 7.28 -18.89 3.42
CA GLY A 52 7.22 -19.28 2.02
C GLY A 52 6.93 -18.12 1.07
N THR A 53 6.69 -18.44 -0.20
CA THR A 53 6.38 -17.45 -1.22
C THR A 53 4.90 -17.06 -1.18
N GLN A 54 4.62 -15.76 -1.09
CA GLN A 54 3.27 -15.20 -1.08
C GLN A 54 3.09 -14.18 -2.20
N GLU A 55 1.84 -14.05 -2.68
CA GLU A 55 1.49 -13.11 -3.73
C GLU A 55 0.16 -12.42 -3.40
N PHE A 56 0.12 -11.10 -3.49
CA PHE A 56 -1.06 -10.29 -3.18
C PHE A 56 -1.02 -8.91 -3.88
N PHE A 57 -2.14 -8.20 -3.87
CA PHE A 57 -2.24 -6.82 -4.35
C PHE A 57 -2.17 -5.84 -3.19
N ILE A 58 -1.41 -4.76 -3.35
CA ILE A 58 -1.43 -3.60 -2.45
C ILE A 58 -2.57 -2.68 -2.86
N VAL A 59 -3.55 -2.48 -1.98
CA VAL A 59 -4.79 -1.75 -2.31
C VAL A 59 -5.10 -0.64 -1.30
N PRO A 60 -5.97 0.32 -1.64
CA PRO A 60 -6.52 1.25 -0.67
C PRO A 60 -7.32 0.53 0.43
N PRO A 61 -7.46 1.12 1.64
CA PRO A 61 -8.16 0.49 2.76
C PRO A 61 -9.57 0.02 2.45
N ALA A 62 -10.30 0.78 1.61
CA ALA A 62 -11.67 0.46 1.21
C ALA A 62 -11.78 -0.84 0.37
N LYS A 63 -10.68 -1.29 -0.25
CA LYS A 63 -10.63 -2.50 -1.11
C LYS A 63 -9.94 -3.70 -0.42
N ASN A 64 -9.61 -3.59 0.88
CA ASN A 64 -8.93 -4.65 1.62
C ASN A 64 -9.80 -5.93 1.71
N ASP A 65 -9.25 -7.05 1.24
CA ASP A 65 -9.95 -8.34 1.20
C ASP A 65 -8.92 -9.48 1.15
N LEU A 66 -8.61 -10.05 2.32
CA LEU A 66 -7.60 -11.10 2.45
C LEU A 66 -8.00 -12.38 1.70
N LEU A 67 -9.29 -12.69 1.59
CA LEU A 67 -9.78 -13.86 0.84
C LEU A 67 -9.49 -13.72 -0.65
N ARG A 68 -9.48 -12.48 -1.14
CA ARG A 68 -9.10 -12.15 -2.53
C ARG A 68 -7.64 -11.74 -2.68
N LYS A 69 -6.79 -12.03 -1.70
CA LYS A 69 -5.35 -11.68 -1.69
C LYS A 69 -5.11 -10.18 -1.92
N ARG A 70 -5.90 -9.33 -1.26
CA ARG A 70 -5.77 -7.87 -1.30
C ARG A 70 -5.42 -7.36 0.10
N ILE A 71 -4.26 -6.73 0.20
CA ILE A 71 -3.72 -6.19 1.44
C ILE A 71 -3.76 -4.67 1.38
N SER A 72 -4.39 -4.06 2.38
CA SER A 72 -4.40 -2.60 2.53
C SER A 72 -2.98 -2.05 2.66
N VAL A 73 -2.70 -0.95 1.96
CA VAL A 73 -1.50 -0.13 2.18
C VAL A 73 -1.39 0.36 3.64
N MET A 74 -2.50 0.44 4.37
CA MET A 74 -2.50 0.84 5.79
C MET A 74 -2.28 -0.32 6.77
N SER A 75 -2.13 -1.55 6.29
CA SER A 75 -1.69 -2.66 7.15
C SER A 75 -0.20 -2.55 7.45
N SER A 76 0.29 -3.17 8.52
CA SER A 76 1.72 -3.16 8.88
C SER A 76 2.60 -3.62 7.70
N LEU A 77 2.22 -4.70 7.02
CA LEU A 77 2.93 -5.20 5.85
C LEU A 77 2.78 -4.27 4.63
N GLY A 78 1.56 -3.81 4.33
CA GLY A 78 1.32 -2.94 3.17
C GLY A 78 2.07 -1.60 3.27
N ALA A 79 2.17 -1.03 4.47
CA ALA A 79 2.89 0.21 4.73
C ALA A 79 4.41 0.03 4.63
N ALA A 80 4.92 -1.16 4.96
CA ALA A 80 6.34 -1.47 4.83
C ALA A 80 6.76 -1.79 3.38
N LEU A 81 5.83 -2.22 2.53
CA LEU A 81 6.10 -2.57 1.14
C LEU A 81 5.99 -1.39 0.16
N ILE A 82 5.15 -0.38 0.47
CA ILE A 82 4.93 0.74 -0.45
C ILE A 82 6.24 1.51 -0.70
N GLY A 83 6.57 1.74 -1.97
CA GLY A 83 7.81 2.41 -2.38
C GLY A 83 9.06 1.51 -2.45
N CYS A 84 9.00 0.26 -1.99
CA CYS A 84 10.08 -0.71 -2.18
C CYS A 84 10.12 -1.24 -3.62
N SER A 85 11.26 -1.75 -4.06
CA SER A 85 11.48 -2.27 -5.42
C SER A 85 11.75 -3.78 -5.44
N GLU A 86 11.69 -4.39 -6.62
CA GLU A 86 12.15 -5.78 -6.80
C GLU A 86 13.60 -5.95 -6.28
N GLY A 87 13.82 -7.00 -5.49
CA GLY A 87 15.11 -7.30 -4.87
C GLY A 87 15.33 -6.70 -3.48
N ASP A 88 14.50 -5.73 -3.07
CA ASP A 88 14.59 -5.14 -1.74
C ASP A 88 14.30 -6.17 -0.64
N ARG A 89 14.92 -5.92 0.52
CA ARG A 89 14.75 -6.71 1.73
C ARG A 89 14.30 -5.83 2.87
N ILE A 90 13.21 -6.23 3.51
CA ILE A 90 12.67 -5.56 4.68
C ILE A 90 12.60 -6.55 5.85
N GLU A 91 12.79 -6.05 7.07
CA GLU A 91 12.69 -6.83 8.29
C GLU A 91 11.80 -6.07 9.27
N GLY A 92 10.83 -6.76 9.87
CA GLY A 92 9.89 -6.12 10.78
C GLY A 92 8.89 -7.10 11.41
N ASP A 93 8.11 -6.59 12.36
CA ASP A 93 6.99 -7.33 12.95
C ASP A 93 5.69 -6.93 12.25
N PHE A 94 5.15 -7.85 11.46
CA PHE A 94 3.99 -7.60 10.58
C PHE A 94 2.70 -8.29 11.06
N ASN A 95 2.55 -8.47 12.38
CA ASN A 95 1.45 -9.17 13.10
C ASN A 95 1.56 -10.69 13.18
N ASN A 96 2.54 -11.31 12.51
CA ASN A 96 2.86 -12.74 12.63
C ASN A 96 4.23 -12.98 13.31
N GLY A 97 4.77 -11.96 13.97
CA GLY A 97 6.11 -11.96 14.53
C GLY A 97 7.14 -11.32 13.60
N PHE A 98 8.40 -11.32 14.05
CA PHE A 98 9.51 -10.73 13.32
C PHE A 98 9.85 -11.61 12.10
N GLU A 99 9.70 -11.04 10.90
CA GLU A 99 9.89 -11.76 9.63
C GLU A 99 10.83 -10.97 8.72
N LYS A 100 11.65 -11.70 7.96
CA LYS A 100 12.48 -11.15 6.88
C LYS A 100 11.79 -11.41 5.55
N ILE A 101 11.58 -10.35 4.79
CA ILE A 101 10.84 -10.40 3.53
C ILE A 101 11.75 -9.90 2.40
N CYS A 102 11.81 -10.68 1.32
CA CYS A 102 12.45 -10.27 0.08
C CYS A 102 11.38 -10.05 -1.01
N ILE A 103 11.40 -8.91 -1.67
CA ILE A 103 10.50 -8.65 -2.79
C ILE A 103 11.06 -9.35 -4.02
N LYS A 104 10.32 -10.32 -4.55
CA LYS A 104 10.76 -11.15 -5.68
C LYS A 104 10.28 -10.64 -7.01
N LYS A 105 9.09 -10.05 -7.02
CA LYS A 105 8.46 -9.55 -8.23
C LYS A 105 7.43 -8.48 -7.92
N VAL A 106 7.36 -7.47 -8.77
CA VAL A 106 6.36 -6.42 -8.77
C VAL A 106 5.77 -6.33 -10.17
N LEU A 107 4.44 -6.39 -10.26
CA LEU A 107 3.71 -6.22 -11.51
C LEU A 107 2.70 -5.10 -11.34
N GLN A 108 2.72 -4.16 -12.29
CA GLN A 108 1.79 -3.04 -12.29
C GLN A 108 0.49 -3.42 -12.98
N TYR A 109 -0.62 -3.06 -12.36
CA TYR A 109 -1.95 -3.17 -12.94
C TYR A 109 -2.60 -1.79 -12.88
N ASP A 110 -3.04 -1.28 -14.03
CA ASP A 110 -3.84 -0.08 -14.06
C ASP A 110 -5.23 -0.42 -13.50
N ASP A 111 -5.61 0.25 -12.42
CA ASP A 111 -6.99 0.26 -11.92
C ASP A 111 -7.91 1.09 -12.82
N ALA A 112 -7.39 1.65 -13.92
CA ALA A 112 -8.13 2.30 -14.98
C ALA A 112 -8.94 1.25 -15.77
N ILE A 113 -10.08 0.86 -15.22
CA ILE A 113 -11.42 0.86 -15.80
C ILE A 113 -12.28 0.04 -14.81
N ASP A 114 -12.73 0.72 -13.75
CA ASP A 114 -14.14 0.57 -13.35
C ASP A 114 -14.85 1.87 -13.77
N SER A 115 -14.82 2.16 -15.07
CA SER A 115 -15.64 3.19 -15.72
C SER A 115 -17.08 2.68 -15.96
N GLY A 116 -17.51 1.63 -15.25
CA GLY A 116 -18.78 0.94 -15.43
C GLY A 116 -20.00 1.62 -14.79
N VAL A 117 -19.91 2.88 -14.35
CA VAL A 117 -21.06 3.64 -13.86
C VAL A 117 -21.03 5.08 -14.38
N LEU A 118 -21.13 5.24 -15.70
CA LEU A 118 -21.75 6.42 -16.33
C LEU A 118 -22.32 5.99 -17.69
N TYR A 119 -23.56 5.49 -17.68
CA TYR A 119 -24.64 5.76 -18.66
C TYR A 119 -25.98 5.40 -18.00
#